data_AF-A0A6V7LCV1-F1
#
_entry.id   AF-A0A6V7LCV1-F1
#
_cell.length_a   1.000
_cell.length_b   1.000
_cell.length_c   1.000
_cell.angle_alpha   90.00
_cell.angle_beta   90.00
_cell.angle_gamma   90.00
#
_symmetry.space_group_name_H-M   'P 1'
#
loop_
_entity.id
_entity.type
_entity.pdbx_description
1 polymer ?
#
loop_
_entity_poly.entity_id
_entity_poly.type
_entity_poly.pdbx_seq_one_letter_code
_entity_poly.pdbx_strand_id
1 'polypeptide(L)' 'CHACSKAFSQAANLTAHARTHSGEKPFRCPVCDRRFSQSSSVTTHMRTHSGERPYR' A
#
# COMPACT_ATOMS: atom_id res chain seq x y z
N CYS A 1 -8.99 -3.61 -15.06
CA CYS A 1 -9.11 -2.18 -14.69
C CYS A 1 -9.64 -1.43 -15.89
N HIS A 2 -10.80 -0.79 -15.76
CA HIS A 2 -11.45 -0.09 -16.87
C HIS A 2 -10.66 1.15 -17.35
N ALA A 3 -9.80 1.74 -16.51
CA ALA A 3 -9.04 2.95 -16.84
C ALA A 3 -7.74 2.69 -17.62
N CYS A 4 -7.14 1.50 -17.54
CA CYS A 4 -5.83 1.22 -18.15
C CYS A 4 -5.69 -0.19 -18.72
N SER A 5 -6.81 -0.90 -18.91
CA SER A 5 -6.89 -2.23 -19.53
C SER A 5 -6.04 -3.32 -18.87
N LYS A 6 -5.50 -3.10 -17.66
CA LYS A 6 -4.80 -4.14 -16.89
C LYS A 6 -5.76 -5.18 -16.35
N ALA A 7 -5.49 -6.45 -16.61
CA ALA A 7 -6.21 -7.58 -16.03
C ALA A 7 -5.57 -8.01 -14.70
N PHE A 8 -6.41 -8.42 -13.75
CA PHE A 8 -5.99 -8.95 -12.46
C PHE A 8 -6.78 -10.23 -12.19
N SER A 9 -6.11 -11.28 -11.72
CA SER A 9 -6.75 -12.55 -11.37
C SER A 9 -7.52 -12.50 -10.05
N GLN A 10 -7.24 -11.50 -9.20
CA GLN A 10 -7.86 -11.33 -7.89
C GLN A 10 -8.51 -9.95 -7.77
N ALA A 11 -9.74 -9.91 -7.25
CA ALA A 11 -10.47 -8.66 -7.02
C ALA A 11 -9.74 -7.71 -6.07
N ALA A 12 -9.09 -8.23 -5.01
CA ALA A 12 -8.30 -7.41 -4.09
C ALA A 12 -7.17 -6.64 -4.80
N ASN A 13 -6.52 -7.28 -5.77
CA ASN A 13 -5.45 -6.66 -6.57
C ASN A 13 -6.01 -5.59 -7.51
N LEU A 14 -7.18 -5.84 -8.12
CA LEU A 14 -7.87 -4.83 -8.93
C LEU A 14 -8.25 -3.60 -8.10
N THR A 15 -8.81 -3.79 -6.90
CA THR A 15 -9.18 -2.70 -5.99
C THR A 15 -7.96 -1.93 -5.51
N ALA A 16 -6.89 -2.62 -5.11
CA ALA A 16 -5.63 -1.97 -4.73
C ALA A 16 -5.01 -1.19 -5.89
N HIS A 17 -5.11 -1.72 -7.11
CA HIS A 17 -4.68 -1.03 -8.31
C HIS A 17 -5.55 0.18 -8.64
N ALA A 18 -6.87 0.13 -8.43
CA ALA A 18 -7.75 1.27 -8.67
C ALA A 18 -7.33 2.51 -7.86
N ARG A 19 -6.79 2.31 -6.65
CA ARG A 19 -6.23 3.38 -5.80
C ARG A 19 -5.05 4.11 -6.43
N THR A 20 -4.34 3.51 -7.40
CA THR A 20 -3.27 4.21 -8.13
C THR A 20 -3.80 5.25 -9.11
N HIS A 21 -5.05 5.09 -9.55
CA HIS A 21 -5.72 6.06 -10.42
C HIS A 21 -6.38 7.18 -9.62
N SER A 22 -7.04 6.85 -8.50
CA SER A 22 -7.67 7.86 -7.64
C SER A 22 -6.70 8.61 -6.73
N GLY A 23 -5.48 8.09 -6.56
CA GLY A 23 -4.52 8.62 -5.57
C GLY A 23 -4.95 8.34 -4.13
N GLU A 24 -5.98 7.52 -3.91
CA GLU A 24 -6.50 7.20 -2.59
C GLU A 24 -5.47 6.43 -1.77
N LYS A 25 -5.11 6.99 -0.63
CA LYS A 25 -4.16 6.40 0.31
C LYS A 25 -4.81 6.30 1.69
N PRO A 26 -5.67 5.27 1.90
CA PRO A 26 -6.43 5.15 3.14
C PRO A 26 -5.55 4.80 4.33
N PHE A 27 -4.38 4.19 4.10
CA PHE A 27 -3.51 3.76 5.18
C PHE A 27 -2.49 4.86 5.53
N ARG A 28 -2.66 5.51 6.68
CA ARG A 28 -1.72 6.51 7.21
C ARG A 28 -0.74 5.86 8.17
N CYS A 29 0.53 6.23 8.08
CA CYS A 29 1.53 5.92 9.10
C CYS A 29 1.24 6.77 10.34
N PRO A 30 1.08 6.16 11.52
CA PRO A 30 0.82 6.90 12.76
C PRO A 30 2.02 7.69 13.28
N VAL A 31 3.22 7.50 12.70
CA VAL A 31 4.48 8.11 13.17
C VAL A 31 4.91 9.31 12.33
N CYS A 32 4.77 9.25 10.99
CA CYS A 32 5.32 10.30 10.10
C CYS A 32 4.34 10.79 9.03
N ASP A 33 3.03 10.59 9.23
CA ASP A 33 1.94 11.05 8.35
C ASP A 33 1.97 10.58 6.90
N ARG A 34 2.93 9.72 6.57
CA ARG A 34 3.06 9.13 5.25
C ARG A 34 1.87 8.22 4.96
N ARG A 35 1.21 8.43 3.83
CA ARG A 35 0.04 7.65 3.41
C ARG A 35 0.40 6.63 2.34
N PHE A 36 -0.25 5.48 2.37
CA PHE A 36 -0.04 4.34 1.50
C PHE A 36 -1.36 3.82 0.94
N SER A 37 -1.31 3.20 -0.24
CA SER A 37 -2.47 2.61 -0.91
C SER A 37 -2.73 1.15 -0.49
N GLN A 38 -1.79 0.52 0.23
CA GLN A 38 -1.88 -0.87 0.70
C GLN A 38 -1.42 -0.99 2.16
N SER A 39 -2.06 -1.89 2.91
CA SER A 39 -1.71 -2.17 4.31
C SER A 39 -0.33 -2.80 4.46
N SER A 40 0.02 -3.75 3.58
CA SER A 40 1.35 -4.40 3.55
C SER A 40 2.49 -3.40 3.41
N SER A 41 2.29 -2.32 2.64
CA SER A 41 3.25 -1.23 2.51
C SER A 41 3.43 -0.45 3.82
N VAL A 42 2.35 -0.21 4.58
CA VAL A 42 2.45 0.41 5.91
C VAL A 42 3.19 -0.49 6.87
N THR A 43 2.84 -1.78 6.94
CA THR A 43 3.51 -2.74 7.83
C THR A 43 5.01 -2.79 7.56
N THR A 44 5.42 -2.81 6.28
CA THR A 44 6.84 -2.80 5.91
C THR A 44 7.49 -1.46 6.25
N HIS A 45 6.80 -0.35 6.00
CA HIS A 45 7.28 0.98 6.35
C HIS A 45 7.46 1.16 7.86
N MET A 46 6.59 0.59 8.70
CA MET A 46 6.73 0.69 10.16
C MET A 46 8.07 0.14 10.67
N ARG A 47 8.69 -0.80 9.96
CA ARG A 47 10.04 -1.30 10.26
C ARG A 47 11.12 -0.23 10.16
N THR A 48 10.91 0.80 9.34
CA THR A 48 11.84 1.95 9.26
C THR A 48 11.76 2.84 10.50
N HIS A 49 10.66 2.77 11.25
CA HIS A 49 10.50 3.48 12.52
C HIS A 49 11.00 2.68 13.71
N SER A 50 10.74 1.36 13.74
CA SER A 50 11.20 0.51 14.85
C SER A 50 12.70 0.20 14.80
N GLY A 51 13.36 0.38 13.65
CA GLY A 51 14.77 0.02 13.48
C GLY A 51 15.02 -1.49 13.59
N GLU A 52 13.95 -2.29 13.65
CA GLU A 52 14.03 -3.74 13.77
C GLU A 52 14.53 -4.32 12.44
N ARG A 53 15.80 -4.75 12.43
CA ARG A 53 16.34 -5.63 11.40
C ARG A 53 15.86 -7.04 11.72
N PRO A 54 14.91 -7.63 10.97
CA PRO A 54 14.33 -8.93 11.32
C PRO A 54 15.29 -10.09 11.06
N TYR A 55 16.34 -9.85 10.29
CA TYR A 55 17.37 -10.84 9.99
C TYR A 55 18.60 -10.58 10.86
N ARG A 56 18.83 -11.49 11.81
CA ARG A 56 20.10 -11.69 12.52
C ARG A 56 20.87 -12.82 11.83
#